data_AF-A0A9D2X6T2-F1
#
_entry.id   AF-A0A9D2X6T2-F1
#
_cell.length_a   1.000
_cell.length_b   1.000
_cell.length_c   1.000
_cell.angle_alpha   90.00
_cell.angle_beta   90.00
_cell.angle_gamma   90.00
#
_symmetry.space_group_name_H-M   'P 1'
#
loop_
_entity.id
_entity.type
_entity.pdbx_description
1 polymer ?
#
loop_
_entity_poly.entity_id
_entity_poly.type
_entity_poly.pdbx_seq_one_letter_code
_entity_poly.pdbx_strand_id
1 'polypeptide(L)'
;MSSQSSIPWFDDFVGVAYRYYDLRMNVVPLFTEQKESASIWHDTIHWWVDPSIKIRFVEIDDSYWFIMGSDSQKPDTNLSFFKVLPKSENYERFKKGHGGEAYLRLGVYTKKSLNDVKKDALCDCTHEAQDHDENDNDECLFKSCDCKQFSSFQINLLKRKKTTTDIKFLQEKDVKDDPLAWNCLNANKYSKSEKL
;
A
#
# COMPACT_ATOMS: atom_id res chain seq x y z
N MET A 1 -11.87 7.39 -34.78
CA MET A 1 -10.88 6.85 -33.83
C MET A 1 -11.26 7.40 -32.47
N SER A 2 -11.82 6.58 -31.57
CA SER A 2 -12.10 7.04 -30.21
C SER A 2 -10.77 7.41 -29.55
N SER A 3 -10.66 8.67 -29.11
CA SER A 3 -9.63 9.06 -28.16
C SER A 3 -9.79 8.17 -26.94
N GLN A 4 -8.93 7.15 -26.80
CA GLN A 4 -8.84 6.39 -25.57
C GLN A 4 -8.48 7.40 -24.48
N SER A 5 -9.45 7.75 -23.65
CA SER A 5 -9.20 8.53 -22.45
C SER A 5 -8.16 7.78 -21.64
N SER A 6 -7.07 8.46 -21.27
CA SER A 6 -6.06 7.87 -20.41
C SER A 6 -6.69 7.46 -19.08
N ILE A 7 -6.48 6.21 -18.66
CA ILE A 7 -6.97 5.72 -17.37
C ILE A 7 -6.40 6.63 -16.26
N PRO A 8 -7.24 7.15 -15.34
CA PRO A 8 -6.75 8.04 -14.29
C PRO A 8 -5.81 7.31 -13.31
N TRP A 9 -4.90 8.06 -12.69
CA TRP A 9 -4.01 7.60 -11.64
C TRP A 9 -4.53 8.03 -10.27
N PHE A 10 -4.70 7.06 -9.37
CA PHE A 10 -5.15 7.25 -7.99
C PHE A 10 -3.99 7.02 -7.01
N ASP A 11 -3.76 7.98 -6.12
CA ASP A 11 -2.67 7.96 -5.14
C ASP A 11 -3.09 8.36 -3.72
N ASP A 12 -4.38 8.51 -3.41
CA ASP A 12 -4.87 8.98 -2.10
C ASP A 12 -4.84 7.90 -0.98
N PHE A 13 -4.37 6.68 -1.26
CA PHE A 13 -4.17 5.64 -0.23
C PHE A 13 -2.90 5.91 0.59
N VAL A 14 -2.83 5.57 1.88
CA VAL A 14 -1.71 5.97 2.77
C VAL A 14 -0.41 5.20 2.55
N GLY A 15 -0.50 3.96 2.09
CA GLY A 15 0.66 3.10 1.87
C GLY A 15 0.29 1.67 1.52
N VAL A 16 1.27 0.77 1.54
CA VAL A 16 1.07 -0.65 1.22
C VAL A 16 1.54 -1.51 2.37
N ALA A 17 0.65 -2.35 2.89
CA ALA A 17 1.01 -3.41 3.84
C ALA A 17 1.29 -4.73 3.13
N TYR A 18 2.18 -5.51 3.74
CA TYR A 18 2.56 -6.84 3.30
C TYR A 18 2.25 -7.85 4.40
N ARG A 19 1.48 -8.90 4.09
CA ARG A 19 1.08 -9.94 5.06
C ARG A 19 1.55 -11.32 4.59
N TYR A 20 2.11 -12.11 5.51
CA TYR A 20 2.86 -13.33 5.17
C TYR A 20 2.19 -14.65 5.61
N TYR A 21 1.11 -14.60 6.40
CA TYR A 21 0.51 -15.79 7.04
C TYR A 21 -0.60 -16.49 6.23
N ASP A 22 -0.99 -15.94 5.08
CA ASP A 22 -1.92 -16.63 4.17
C ASP A 22 -1.16 -17.55 3.22
N LEU A 23 -1.87 -18.42 2.48
CA LEU A 23 -1.29 -19.31 1.46
C LEU A 23 -0.40 -18.58 0.44
N ARG A 24 -0.71 -17.31 0.16
CA ARG A 24 0.09 -16.39 -0.65
C ARG A 24 0.34 -15.13 0.17
N MET A 25 1.48 -14.50 -0.05
CA MET A 25 1.71 -13.17 0.52
C MET A 25 0.64 -12.20 0.01
N ASN A 26 0.23 -11.26 0.86
CA ASN A 26 -0.73 -10.23 0.48
C ASN A 26 0.01 -8.93 0.21
N VAL A 27 -0.47 -8.21 -0.79
CA VAL A 27 -0.15 -6.81 -1.06
C VAL A 27 -1.43 -6.00 -0.83
N VAL A 28 -1.34 -5.01 0.05
CA VAL A 28 -2.54 -4.35 0.59
C VAL A 28 -2.41 -2.84 0.56
N PRO A 29 -2.92 -2.14 -0.46
CA PRO A 29 -3.11 -0.70 -0.40
C PRO A 29 -4.02 -0.34 0.78
N LEU A 30 -3.55 0.58 1.62
CA LEU A 30 -4.16 0.99 2.87
C LEU A 30 -4.89 2.33 2.72
N PHE A 31 -6.11 2.42 3.22
CA PHE A 31 -6.94 3.62 3.25
C PHE A 31 -7.18 4.05 4.69
N THR A 32 -7.56 5.30 4.94
CA THR A 32 -8.01 5.74 6.27
C THR A 32 -9.48 5.46 6.49
N GLU A 33 -10.28 5.45 5.43
CA GLU A 33 -11.74 5.33 5.50
C GLU A 33 -12.24 4.00 4.94
N GLN A 34 -13.08 3.31 5.73
CA GLN A 34 -13.67 2.03 5.32
C GLN A 34 -14.58 2.19 4.09
N LYS A 35 -15.36 3.27 4.04
CA LYS A 35 -16.29 3.55 2.93
C LYS A 35 -15.53 3.72 1.62
N GLU A 36 -14.45 4.48 1.63
CA GLU A 36 -13.61 4.70 0.44
C GLU A 36 -13.00 3.40 -0.06
N SER A 37 -12.36 2.64 0.83
CA SER A 37 -11.79 1.32 0.50
C SER A 37 -12.84 0.38 -0.11
N ALA A 38 -14.05 0.35 0.45
CA ALA A 38 -15.15 -0.48 -0.05
C ALA A 38 -15.68 0.00 -1.41
N SER A 39 -15.82 1.31 -1.63
CA SER A 39 -16.23 1.89 -2.90
C SER A 39 -15.21 1.60 -4.00
N ILE A 40 -13.92 1.84 -3.76
CA ILE A 40 -12.86 1.52 -4.74
C ILE A 40 -12.87 0.03 -5.11
N TRP A 41 -13.08 -0.84 -4.12
CA TRP A 41 -13.22 -2.25 -4.42
C TRP A 41 -14.43 -2.51 -5.33
N HIS A 42 -15.60 -1.99 -4.99
CA HIS A 42 -16.84 -2.29 -5.69
C HIS A 42 -16.89 -1.70 -7.11
N ASP A 43 -16.43 -0.47 -7.25
CA ASP A 43 -16.59 0.33 -8.47
C ASP A 43 -15.45 0.10 -9.46
N THR A 44 -14.28 -0.33 -8.99
CA THR A 44 -13.08 -0.52 -9.82
C THR A 44 -12.52 -1.93 -9.73
N ILE A 45 -11.90 -2.31 -8.60
CA ILE A 45 -11.06 -3.53 -8.51
C ILE A 45 -11.88 -4.82 -8.69
N HIS A 46 -13.15 -4.81 -8.29
CA HIS A 46 -14.05 -5.96 -8.48
C HIS A 46 -14.15 -6.38 -9.96
N TRP A 47 -14.16 -5.41 -10.87
CA TRP A 47 -14.31 -5.58 -12.32
C TRP A 47 -13.00 -5.93 -13.03
N TRP A 48 -11.87 -5.92 -12.31
CA TRP A 48 -10.59 -6.33 -12.86
C TRP A 48 -10.53 -7.84 -13.07
N VAL A 49 -9.88 -8.24 -14.16
CA VAL A 49 -9.65 -9.66 -14.49
C VAL A 49 -8.34 -10.10 -13.83
N ASP A 50 -8.38 -11.08 -12.93
CA ASP A 50 -7.23 -11.50 -12.11
C ASP A 50 -5.91 -11.66 -12.90
N PRO A 51 -5.87 -12.39 -14.04
CA PRO A 51 -4.66 -12.51 -14.89
C PRO A 51 -4.12 -11.20 -15.49
N SER A 52 -4.94 -10.15 -15.62
CA SER A 52 -4.51 -8.87 -16.19
C SER A 52 -4.05 -7.87 -15.14
N ILE A 53 -4.20 -8.19 -13.85
CA ILE A 53 -3.71 -7.35 -12.75
C ILE A 53 -2.18 -7.38 -12.74
N LYS A 54 -1.59 -6.21 -12.97
CA LYS A 54 -0.14 -5.98 -12.98
C LYS A 54 0.25 -5.13 -11.79
N ILE A 55 1.30 -5.56 -11.08
CA ILE A 55 1.92 -4.78 -10.02
C ILE A 55 3.38 -4.55 -10.36
N ARG A 56 3.84 -3.31 -10.23
CA ARG A 56 5.24 -2.92 -10.42
C ARG A 56 5.75 -2.22 -9.18
N PHE A 57 6.98 -2.52 -8.84
CA PHE A 57 7.75 -1.82 -7.83
C PHE A 57 8.96 -1.22 -8.54
N VAL A 58 8.93 0.08 -8.81
CA VAL A 58 10.06 0.78 -9.46
C VAL A 58 10.94 1.39 -8.38
N GLU A 59 12.12 0.84 -8.17
CA GLU A 59 13.06 1.32 -7.15
C GLU A 59 13.84 2.53 -7.65
N ILE A 60 13.84 3.59 -6.84
CA ILE A 60 14.53 4.86 -7.10
C ILE A 60 15.13 5.34 -5.78
N ASP A 61 16.46 5.31 -5.69
CA ASP A 61 17.22 5.63 -4.48
C ASP A 61 16.71 4.83 -3.26
N ASP A 62 16.37 5.50 -2.17
CA ASP A 62 15.86 4.90 -0.93
C ASP A 62 14.35 4.67 -0.93
N SER A 63 13.69 4.89 -2.08
CA SER A 63 12.25 4.77 -2.26
C SER A 63 11.90 3.79 -3.38
N TYR A 64 10.61 3.50 -3.50
CA TYR A 64 10.05 2.82 -4.66
C TYR A 64 8.68 3.38 -5.00
N TRP A 65 8.32 3.29 -6.28
CA TRP A 65 6.97 3.51 -6.75
C TRP A 65 6.24 2.18 -6.73
N PHE A 66 5.21 2.08 -5.90
CA PHE A 66 4.18 1.08 -6.07
C PHE A 66 3.29 1.52 -7.23
N ILE A 67 3.06 0.65 -8.20
CA ILE A 67 2.22 0.92 -9.37
C ILE A 67 1.35 -0.30 -9.61
N MET A 68 0.05 -0.09 -9.81
CA MET A 68 -0.90 -1.17 -10.05
C MET A 68 -1.93 -0.76 -11.09
N GLY A 69 -2.23 -1.67 -12.02
CA GLY A 69 -3.24 -1.46 -13.05
C GLY A 69 -3.73 -2.79 -13.60
N SER A 70 -4.85 -2.76 -14.31
CA SER A 70 -5.48 -3.96 -14.86
C SER A 70 -6.41 -3.63 -16.01
N ASP A 71 -6.66 -4.63 -16.84
CA ASP A 71 -7.83 -4.60 -17.72
C ASP A 71 -9.11 -4.78 -16.89
N SER A 72 -10.15 -4.03 -17.23
CA SER A 72 -11.42 -4.00 -16.51
C SER A 72 -12.57 -4.41 -17.42
N GLN A 73 -13.50 -5.20 -16.89
CA GLN A 73 -14.79 -5.50 -17.53
C GLN A 73 -15.75 -4.30 -17.51
N LYS A 74 -15.41 -3.25 -16.76
CA LYS A 74 -16.13 -1.97 -16.71
C LYS A 74 -15.12 -0.82 -16.93
N PRO A 75 -14.75 -0.54 -18.19
CA PRO A 75 -13.69 0.42 -18.51
C PRO A 75 -13.97 1.85 -18.04
N ASP A 76 -15.23 2.27 -18.04
CA ASP A 76 -15.64 3.65 -17.71
C ASP A 76 -15.36 4.04 -16.25
N THR A 77 -15.21 3.06 -15.36
CA THR A 77 -14.88 3.27 -13.93
C THR A 77 -13.50 2.72 -13.58
N ASN A 78 -12.67 2.44 -14.59
CA ASN A 78 -11.35 1.90 -14.36
C ASN A 78 -10.41 2.98 -13.80
N LEU A 79 -9.48 2.55 -12.94
CA LEU A 79 -8.44 3.39 -12.37
C LEU A 79 -7.11 2.64 -12.41
N SER A 80 -6.01 3.36 -12.41
CA SER A 80 -4.69 2.82 -12.09
C SER A 80 -4.22 3.45 -10.78
N PHE A 81 -3.34 2.78 -10.06
CA PHE A 81 -2.92 3.18 -8.72
C PHE A 81 -1.42 3.41 -8.72
N PHE A 82 -0.97 4.43 -8.01
CA PHE A 82 0.45 4.57 -7.71
C PHE A 82 0.69 5.22 -6.35
N LYS A 83 1.86 4.95 -5.76
CA LYS A 83 2.38 5.73 -4.63
C LYS A 83 3.88 5.59 -4.50
N VAL A 84 4.53 6.68 -4.10
CA VAL A 84 5.95 6.68 -3.73
C VAL A 84 6.06 6.32 -2.25
N LEU A 85 6.85 5.30 -1.93
CA LEU A 85 6.98 4.76 -0.58
C LEU A 85 8.47 4.55 -0.24
N PRO A 86 8.88 4.78 1.00
CA PRO A 86 10.23 4.43 1.44
C PRO A 86 10.40 2.91 1.45
N LYS A 87 11.61 2.44 1.13
CA LYS A 87 11.97 1.04 1.35
C LYS A 87 11.91 0.72 2.84
N SER A 88 11.39 -0.45 3.17
CA SER A 88 11.27 -0.93 4.54
C SER A 88 11.60 -2.42 4.59
N GLU A 89 11.85 -2.93 5.79
CA GLU A 89 12.09 -4.35 5.98
C GLU A 89 10.89 -5.20 5.49
N ASN A 90 9.66 -4.70 5.67
CA ASN A 90 8.46 -5.38 5.19
C ASN A 90 8.40 -5.47 3.66
N TYR A 91 8.79 -4.39 2.98
CA TYR A 91 8.92 -4.40 1.52
C TYR A 91 9.96 -5.41 1.05
N GLU A 92 11.14 -5.42 1.66
CA GLU A 92 12.23 -6.35 1.31
C GLU A 92 11.84 -7.81 1.54
N ARG A 93 11.12 -8.09 2.63
CA ARG A 93 10.57 -9.43 2.92
C ARG A 93 9.57 -9.85 1.84
N PHE A 94 8.66 -8.96 1.42
CA PHE A 94 7.72 -9.25 0.33
C PHE A 94 8.45 -9.51 -1.00
N LYS A 95 9.41 -8.65 -1.37
CA LYS A 95 10.21 -8.79 -2.59
C LYS A 95 10.91 -10.15 -2.69
N LYS A 96 11.45 -10.66 -1.58
CA LYS A 96 12.13 -11.96 -1.55
C LYS A 96 11.16 -13.14 -1.48
N GLY A 97 9.99 -12.96 -0.86
CA GLY A 97 9.12 -14.05 -0.44
C GLY A 97 7.84 -14.27 -1.25
N HIS A 98 7.47 -13.38 -2.17
CA HIS A 98 6.18 -13.47 -2.86
C HIS A 98 6.04 -14.70 -3.79
N GLY A 99 7.13 -15.34 -4.20
CA GLY A 99 7.06 -16.61 -4.96
C GLY A 99 6.35 -16.52 -6.33
N GLY A 100 6.31 -15.32 -6.93
CA GLY A 100 5.67 -15.07 -8.23
C GLY A 100 4.16 -14.77 -8.18
N GLU A 101 3.52 -14.84 -7.02
CA GLU A 101 2.08 -14.57 -6.89
C GLU A 101 1.71 -13.89 -5.57
N ALA A 102 0.63 -13.12 -5.56
CA ALA A 102 0.16 -12.47 -4.35
C ALA A 102 -1.36 -12.34 -4.32
N TYR A 103 -1.92 -12.24 -3.12
CA TYR A 103 -3.28 -11.74 -2.93
C TYR A 103 -3.28 -10.22 -2.90
N LEU A 104 -4.01 -9.61 -3.82
CA LEU A 104 -4.38 -8.19 -3.73
C LEU A 104 -5.63 -8.06 -2.85
N ARG A 105 -5.51 -7.28 -1.77
CA ARG A 105 -6.62 -6.85 -0.93
C ARG A 105 -6.54 -5.35 -0.72
N LEU A 106 -7.62 -4.74 -0.25
CA LEU A 106 -7.53 -3.42 0.36
C LEU A 106 -7.64 -3.53 1.88
N GLY A 107 -7.08 -2.56 2.59
CA GLY A 107 -7.16 -2.49 4.04
C GLY A 107 -7.45 -1.08 4.52
N VAL A 108 -7.94 -0.98 5.75
CA VAL A 108 -8.11 0.29 6.47
C VAL A 108 -7.03 0.36 7.54
N TYR A 109 -6.22 1.40 7.49
CA TYR A 109 -5.23 1.75 8.51
C TYR A 109 -5.86 2.72 9.50
N THR A 110 -5.78 2.40 10.78
CA THR A 110 -6.27 3.25 11.86
C THR A 110 -5.18 3.41 12.90
N LYS A 111 -4.75 4.65 13.15
CA LYS A 111 -3.86 4.96 14.27
C LYS A 111 -4.63 4.78 15.58
N LYS A 112 -3.94 4.29 16.60
CA LYS A 112 -4.52 3.96 17.91
C LYS A 112 -3.72 4.63 19.01
N SER A 113 -4.44 5.33 19.88
CA SER A 113 -3.92 5.89 21.14
C SER A 113 -4.08 4.89 22.28
N LEU A 114 -3.55 5.22 23.47
CA LEU A 114 -3.59 4.32 24.63
C LEU A 114 -5.03 3.94 25.00
N ASN A 115 -5.95 4.91 24.94
CA ASN A 115 -7.37 4.73 25.23
C ASN A 115 -8.11 3.84 24.22
N ASP A 116 -7.55 3.62 23.03
CA ASP A 116 -8.19 2.85 21.96
C ASP A 116 -7.84 1.36 21.98
N VAL A 117 -6.92 0.96 22.87
CA VAL A 117 -6.31 -0.37 22.86
C VAL A 117 -6.43 -1.08 24.20
N LYS A 118 -6.17 -2.39 24.17
CA LYS A 118 -6.02 -3.19 25.39
C LYS A 118 -4.59 -3.06 25.93
N LYS A 119 -4.42 -3.40 27.21
CA LYS A 119 -3.15 -3.32 27.94
C LYS A 119 -2.00 -4.11 27.33
N ASP A 120 -2.28 -5.16 26.57
CA ASP A 120 -1.33 -6.03 25.88
C ASP A 120 -0.97 -5.54 24.45
N ALA A 121 -1.55 -4.42 23.99
CA ALA A 121 -1.22 -3.87 22.69
C ALA A 121 0.20 -3.28 22.69
N LEU A 122 0.96 -3.56 21.63
CA LEU A 122 2.31 -3.04 21.49
C LEU A 122 2.29 -1.61 20.93
N CYS A 123 3.01 -0.72 21.59
CA CYS A 123 3.39 0.59 21.07
C CYS A 123 4.42 0.45 19.94
N ASP A 124 4.58 1.49 19.14
CA ASP A 124 5.65 1.63 18.13
C ASP A 124 7.05 1.49 18.77
N CYS A 125 7.19 1.75 20.08
CA CYS A 125 8.41 1.52 20.86
C CYS A 125 8.61 0.06 21.31
N THR A 126 7.71 -0.84 20.91
CA THR A 126 7.68 -2.28 21.21
C THR A 126 7.36 -2.68 22.64
N HIS A 127 7.09 -1.74 23.54
CA HIS A 127 6.57 -2.01 24.88
C HIS A 127 5.04 -2.06 24.89
N GLU A 128 4.46 -2.75 25.87
CA GLU A 128 3.01 -2.91 25.96
C GLU A 128 2.33 -1.62 26.42
N ALA A 129 1.05 -1.47 26.10
CA ALA A 129 0.23 -0.35 26.53
C ALA A 129 0.22 -0.18 28.06
N GLN A 130 0.27 -1.28 28.82
CA GLN A 130 0.39 -1.21 30.28
C GLN A 130 1.70 -0.60 30.80
N ASP A 131 2.73 -0.55 29.95
CA ASP A 131 4.01 0.08 30.27
C ASP A 131 4.03 1.57 29.91
N HIS A 132 2.87 2.17 29.66
CA HIS A 132 2.70 3.60 29.39
C HIS A 132 1.81 4.25 30.45
N ASP A 133 2.16 5.46 30.91
CA ASP A 133 1.42 6.15 31.98
C ASP A 133 0.26 6.99 31.44
N GLU A 134 -0.97 6.55 31.70
CA GLU A 134 -2.21 7.27 31.35
C GLU A 134 -2.27 8.69 31.97
N ASN A 135 -1.48 8.99 33.00
CA ASN A 135 -1.48 10.29 33.70
C ASN A 135 -0.35 11.22 33.26
N ASP A 136 0.62 10.74 32.49
CA ASP A 136 1.79 11.50 32.03
C ASP A 136 1.96 11.36 30.51
N ASN A 137 1.00 11.89 29.77
CA ASN A 137 0.98 11.93 28.30
C ASN A 137 1.14 10.56 27.60
N ASP A 138 0.77 9.47 28.26
CA ASP A 138 0.98 8.11 27.77
C ASP A 138 2.47 7.81 27.49
N GLU A 139 3.39 8.40 28.27
CA GLU A 139 4.84 8.16 28.13
C GLU A 139 5.23 6.74 28.52
N CYS A 140 6.23 6.17 27.84
CA CYS A 140 6.73 4.84 28.17
C CYS A 140 7.54 4.85 29.48
N LEU A 141 7.20 3.95 30.39
CA LEU A 141 7.79 3.85 31.73
C LEU A 141 9.21 3.24 31.73
N PHE A 142 9.69 2.72 30.60
CA PHE A 142 11.05 2.18 30.47
C PHE A 142 12.07 3.31 30.38
N LYS A 143 12.94 3.43 31.39
CA LYS A 143 13.97 4.50 31.48
C LYS A 143 14.91 4.62 30.28
N SER A 144 15.10 3.55 29.51
CA SER A 144 15.95 3.54 28.31
C SER A 144 15.16 3.79 27.01
N CYS A 145 13.87 4.07 27.10
CA CYS A 145 12.98 4.30 25.98
C CYS A 145 12.70 5.79 25.82
N ASP A 146 12.93 6.33 24.64
CA ASP A 146 12.64 7.74 24.33
C ASP A 146 11.18 7.97 23.87
N CYS A 147 10.29 7.01 24.14
CA CYS A 147 8.90 7.05 23.71
C CYS A 147 8.07 7.97 24.61
N LYS A 148 7.68 9.13 24.05
CA LYS A 148 6.97 10.19 24.76
C LYS A 148 5.44 10.10 24.68
N GLN A 149 4.93 9.12 23.96
CA GLN A 149 3.48 8.92 23.81
C GLN A 149 3.23 7.54 23.23
N PHE A 150 2.29 6.81 23.81
CA PHE A 150 1.78 5.59 23.22
C PHE A 150 1.22 5.85 21.82
N SER A 151 1.73 5.11 20.85
CA SER A 151 1.25 5.13 19.48
C SER A 151 1.27 3.70 18.98
N SER A 152 0.15 3.24 18.44
CA SER A 152 0.10 1.97 17.72
C SER A 152 -0.83 2.11 16.51
N PHE A 153 -1.04 1.01 15.81
CA PHE A 153 -1.94 0.98 14.67
C PHE A 153 -2.67 -0.35 14.55
N GLN A 154 -3.81 -0.30 13.87
CA GLN A 154 -4.57 -1.47 13.47
C GLN A 154 -4.80 -1.43 11.96
N ILE A 155 -4.66 -2.59 11.32
CA ILE A 155 -5.00 -2.78 9.90
C ILE A 155 -6.19 -3.74 9.82
N ASN A 156 -7.30 -3.25 9.27
CA ASN A 156 -8.49 -4.05 9.00
C ASN A 156 -8.57 -4.38 7.50
N LEU A 157 -8.35 -5.65 7.15
CA LEU A 157 -8.37 -6.09 5.76
C LEU A 157 -9.80 -6.32 5.27
N LEU A 158 -10.09 -5.92 4.03
CA LEU A 158 -11.29 -6.39 3.35
C LEU A 158 -11.22 -7.92 3.18
N LYS A 159 -12.37 -8.58 3.34
CA LYS A 159 -12.48 -10.04 3.15
C LYS A 159 -12.31 -10.43 1.68
N ARG A 160 -12.60 -9.52 0.76
CA ARG A 160 -12.49 -9.72 -0.69
C ARG A 160 -11.04 -9.64 -1.12
N LYS A 161 -10.67 -10.46 -2.10
CA LYS A 161 -9.31 -10.54 -2.62
C LYS A 161 -9.32 -10.88 -4.11
N LYS A 162 -8.23 -10.49 -4.78
CA LYS A 162 -7.87 -10.87 -6.14
C LYS A 162 -6.53 -11.59 -6.10
N THR A 163 -6.26 -12.44 -7.08
CA THR A 163 -4.95 -13.07 -7.24
C THR A 163 -4.22 -12.42 -8.40
N THR A 164 -2.96 -12.07 -8.21
CA THR A 164 -2.10 -11.54 -9.26
C THR A 164 -0.82 -12.35 -9.35
N THR A 165 -0.35 -12.56 -10.57
CA THR A 165 0.89 -13.28 -10.89
C THR A 165 1.87 -12.44 -11.70
N ASP A 166 1.44 -11.27 -12.19
CA ASP A 166 2.32 -10.34 -12.93
C ASP A 166 2.85 -9.27 -11.97
N ILE A 167 3.87 -9.64 -11.21
CA ILE A 167 4.56 -8.79 -10.23
C ILE A 167 6.01 -8.61 -10.69
N LYS A 168 6.46 -7.35 -10.83
CA LYS A 168 7.85 -7.06 -11.20
C LYS A 168 8.48 -5.99 -10.30
N PHE A 169 9.78 -6.15 -10.08
CA PHE A 169 10.63 -5.17 -9.41
C PHE A 169 11.59 -4.63 -10.47
N LEU A 170 11.53 -3.33 -10.72
CA LEU A 170 12.24 -2.64 -11.80
C LEU A 170 13.17 -1.59 -11.22
N GLN A 171 14.29 -1.30 -11.88
CA GLN A 171 15.03 -0.07 -11.64
C GLN A 171 14.49 1.03 -12.57
N GLU A 172 14.69 2.30 -12.22
CA GLU A 172 14.20 3.43 -13.04
C GLU A 172 14.62 3.33 -14.52
N LYS A 173 15.86 2.90 -14.79
CA LYS A 173 16.39 2.75 -16.15
C LYS A 173 15.62 1.72 -17.01
N ASP A 174 14.98 0.75 -16.38
CA ASP A 174 14.29 -0.37 -17.06
C ASP A 174 12.80 -0.06 -17.29
N VAL A 175 12.32 1.11 -16.81
CA VAL A 175 10.90 1.49 -16.87
C VAL A 175 10.39 1.64 -18.31
N LYS A 176 11.25 2.06 -19.25
CA LYS A 176 10.89 2.25 -20.67
C LYS A 176 10.38 0.97 -21.34
N ASP A 177 10.79 -0.20 -20.83
CA ASP A 177 10.41 -1.50 -21.38
C ASP A 177 9.13 -2.07 -20.73
N ASP A 178 8.58 -1.41 -19.71
CA ASP A 178 7.31 -1.78 -19.07
C ASP A 178 6.24 -0.68 -19.28
N PRO A 179 5.23 -0.91 -20.14
CA PRO A 179 4.25 0.12 -20.48
C PRO A 179 3.48 0.69 -19.28
N LEU A 180 3.19 -0.14 -18.27
CA LEU A 180 2.46 0.32 -17.09
C LEU A 180 3.33 1.26 -16.25
N ALA A 181 4.57 0.86 -15.98
CA ALA A 181 5.51 1.67 -15.23
C ALA A 181 5.86 2.97 -15.99
N TRP A 182 6.11 2.89 -17.29
CA TRP A 182 6.41 4.06 -18.14
C TRP A 182 5.27 5.07 -18.13
N ASN A 183 4.03 4.63 -18.37
CA ASN A 183 2.88 5.52 -18.37
C ASN A 183 2.67 6.21 -17.02
N CYS A 184 2.93 5.51 -15.92
CA CYS A 184 2.84 6.08 -14.58
C CYS A 184 3.89 7.17 -14.34
N LEU A 185 5.18 6.86 -14.57
CA LEU A 185 6.27 7.79 -14.31
C LEU A 185 6.22 8.98 -15.28
N ASN A 186 5.84 8.76 -16.54
CA ASN A 186 5.66 9.85 -17.48
C ASN A 186 4.59 10.84 -16.98
N ALA A 187 3.41 10.34 -16.63
CA ALA A 187 2.31 11.18 -16.16
C ALA A 187 2.58 11.89 -14.82
N ASN A 188 3.31 11.25 -13.91
CA ASN A 188 3.38 11.69 -12.51
C ASN A 188 4.76 12.21 -12.06
N LYS A 189 5.85 11.85 -12.75
CA LYS A 189 7.22 12.31 -12.48
C LYS A 189 7.70 13.23 -13.59
N TYR A 190 7.84 12.73 -14.82
CA TYR A 190 8.57 13.42 -15.90
C TYR A 190 7.80 14.59 -16.51
N SER A 191 6.51 14.43 -16.83
CA SER A 191 5.70 15.52 -17.40
C SER A 191 5.44 16.67 -16.41
N LYS A 192 5.71 16.47 -15.11
CA LYS A 192 5.69 17.56 -14.12
C LYS A 192 7.03 18.31 -14.08
N SER A 193 8.14 17.64 -14.38
CA SER A 193 9.48 18.26 -14.44
C SER A 193 9.70 19.13 -15.67
N GLU A 194 9.04 18.82 -16.80
CA GLU A 194 9.12 19.64 -18.04
C GLU A 194 8.35 20.98 -17.96
N LYS A 195 7.63 21.23 -16.86
CA LYS A 195 6.87 22.47 -16.62
C LYS A 195 7.57 23.47 -15.68
N LEU A 196 8.82 23.19 -15.31
CA LEU A 196 9.71 24.06 -14.53
C LEU A 196 10.88 24.52 -15.41
#